data_AF-A0A849ZB26-F1
#
_entry.id   AF-A0A849ZB26-F1
#
_cell.length_a   1.000
_cell.length_b   1.000
_cell.length_c   1.000
_cell.angle_alpha   90.00
_cell.angle_beta   90.00
_cell.angle_gamma   90.00
#
_symmetry.space_group_name_H-M   'P 1'
#
loop_
_entity.id
_entity.type
_entity.pdbx_description
1 polymer ?
#
loop_
_entity_poly.entity_id
_entity_poly.type
_entity_poly.pdbx_seq_one_letter_code
_entity_poly.pdbx_strand_id
1 'polypeptide(L)'
;MVPLDTLAALFESDQSRDRAFADGLIRMHFARATDASERREIAALFTRLRDAALRAHADLRASIAAGSMRGAVLRARFDEVPAAERDHFVEEVLGIAYPPLDERRLGPELVAYQPSGYDEIVQALDVTNIDAGGRFLDIGSGMGKAVLLAALLTGASSSGLELDAELHEIAKAQSEALGLERVQFRRGDAREETLDEADVIFMYLPFTGEALATVMTRLLTNARVWTARPAGRFLCGGALDLVRYPELEVA
;
A
#
# COMPACT_ATOMS: atom_id res chain seq x y z
N MET A 1 -14.40 14.02 25.05
CA MET A 1 -13.80 13.95 23.70
C MET A 1 -12.61 14.90 23.73
N VAL A 2 -11.46 14.52 23.17
CA VAL A 2 -10.27 15.40 23.19
C VAL A 2 -10.56 16.61 22.27
N PRO A 3 -10.31 17.86 22.69
CA PRO A 3 -10.51 19.02 21.81
C PRO A 3 -9.64 18.97 20.56
N LEU A 4 -10.15 19.45 19.41
CA LEU A 4 -9.42 19.44 18.13
C LEU A 4 -8.06 20.18 18.21
N ASP A 5 -7.99 21.28 18.96
CA ASP A 5 -6.73 22.02 19.17
C ASP A 5 -5.69 21.22 19.95
N THR A 6 -6.13 20.35 20.87
CA THR A 6 -5.24 19.44 21.60
C THR A 6 -4.69 18.36 20.68
N LEU A 7 -5.49 17.87 19.73
CA LEU A 7 -5.03 16.93 18.70
C LEU A 7 -3.99 17.58 17.79
N ALA A 8 -4.20 18.84 17.41
CA ALA A 8 -3.26 19.60 16.61
C ALA A 8 -1.88 19.70 17.26
N ALA A 9 -1.81 19.99 18.56
CA ALA A 9 -0.54 20.07 19.28
C ALA A 9 0.18 18.70 19.37
N LEU A 10 -0.58 17.60 19.37
CA LEU A 10 -0.04 16.25 19.54
C LEU A 10 0.74 15.79 18.31
N PHE A 11 0.22 16.01 17.10
CA PHE A 11 0.85 15.53 15.87
C PHE A 11 1.95 16.44 15.33
N GLU A 12 2.12 17.64 15.87
CA GLU A 12 3.27 18.51 15.58
C GLU A 12 4.52 18.08 16.37
N SER A 13 4.41 17.04 17.21
CA SER A 13 5.57 16.37 17.77
C SER A 13 6.30 15.51 16.72
N ASP A 14 7.58 15.25 16.93
CA ASP A 14 8.38 14.39 16.03
C ASP A 14 8.04 12.89 16.15
N GLN A 15 7.11 12.50 17.03
CA GLN A 15 6.85 11.09 17.34
C GLN A 15 5.75 10.49 16.45
N SER A 16 6.11 9.46 15.67
CA SER A 16 5.18 8.72 14.79
C SER A 16 3.97 8.16 15.55
N ARG A 17 4.17 7.62 16.76
CA ARG A 17 3.08 7.12 17.61
C ARG A 17 2.05 8.18 18.00
N ASP A 18 2.47 9.43 18.19
CA ASP A 18 1.58 10.51 18.60
C ASP A 18 0.68 10.91 17.43
N ARG A 19 1.23 10.86 16.20
CA ARG A 19 0.48 11.05 14.95
C ARG A 19 -0.49 9.90 14.68
N ALA A 20 -0.09 8.65 14.90
CA ALA A 20 -0.97 7.48 14.82
C ALA A 20 -2.17 7.61 15.77
N PHE A 21 -1.91 8.03 17.01
CA PHE A 21 -2.97 8.25 17.99
C PHE A 21 -3.89 9.41 17.60
N ALA A 22 -3.33 10.51 17.09
CA ALA A 22 -4.10 11.64 16.60
C ALA A 22 -5.01 11.25 15.42
N ASP A 23 -4.53 10.45 14.46
CA ASP A 23 -5.33 9.91 13.35
C ASP A 23 -6.56 9.18 13.87
N GLY A 24 -6.38 8.23 14.80
CA GLY A 24 -7.48 7.46 15.37
C GLY A 24 -8.55 8.34 16.03
N LEU A 25 -8.14 9.40 16.74
CA LEU A 25 -9.08 10.36 17.31
C LEU A 25 -9.77 11.19 16.22
N ILE A 26 -9.03 11.72 15.25
CA ILE A 26 -9.59 12.49 14.13
C ILE A 26 -10.65 11.69 13.37
N ARG A 27 -10.40 10.40 13.07
CA ARG A 27 -11.38 9.52 12.44
C ARG A 27 -12.62 9.31 13.31
N MET A 28 -12.44 9.13 14.62
CA MET A 28 -13.57 9.02 15.57
C MET A 28 -14.42 10.30 15.60
N HIS A 29 -13.77 11.47 15.56
CA HIS A 29 -14.46 12.76 15.45
C HIS A 29 -15.23 12.84 14.12
N PHE A 30 -14.58 12.51 13.00
CA PHE A 30 -15.18 12.58 11.66
C PHE A 30 -16.41 11.67 11.52
N ALA A 31 -16.33 10.44 12.04
CA ALA A 31 -17.42 9.47 12.00
C ALA A 31 -18.65 9.92 12.80
N ARG A 32 -18.46 10.75 13.84
CA ARG A 32 -19.54 11.27 14.69
C ARG A 32 -20.09 12.61 14.22
N ALA A 33 -19.36 13.33 13.38
CA ALA A 33 -19.75 14.65 12.91
C ALA A 33 -21.03 14.59 12.06
N THR A 34 -22.03 15.38 12.45
CA THR A 34 -23.36 15.40 11.81
C THR A 34 -23.57 16.57 10.87
N ASP A 35 -22.82 17.66 11.03
CA ASP A 35 -22.91 18.83 10.16
C ASP A 35 -21.68 19.00 9.25
N ALA A 36 -21.89 19.69 8.14
CA ALA A 36 -20.87 19.85 7.10
C ALA A 36 -19.74 20.81 7.52
N SER A 37 -19.96 21.72 8.47
CA SER A 37 -18.91 22.63 8.93
C SER A 37 -17.91 21.91 9.81
N GLU A 38 -18.41 21.14 10.78
CA GLU A 38 -17.59 20.29 11.64
C GLU A 38 -16.76 19.29 10.81
N ARG A 39 -17.38 18.64 9.81
CA ARG A 39 -16.66 17.75 8.88
C ARG A 39 -15.53 18.45 8.12
N ARG A 40 -15.73 19.70 7.69
CA ARG A 40 -14.67 20.48 7.01
C ARG A 40 -13.53 20.83 7.97
N GLU A 41 -13.84 21.20 9.21
CA GLU A 41 -12.82 21.49 10.23
C GLU A 41 -11.98 20.26 10.56
N ILE A 42 -12.62 19.10 10.72
CA ILE A 42 -11.93 17.83 10.97
C ILE A 42 -11.09 17.41 9.74
N ALA A 43 -11.61 17.59 8.52
CA ALA A 43 -10.84 17.31 7.31
C ALA A 43 -9.62 18.23 7.14
N ALA A 44 -9.73 19.50 7.54
CA ALA A 44 -8.60 20.42 7.57
C ALA A 44 -7.55 19.99 8.61
N LEU A 45 -7.99 19.53 9.79
CA LEU A 45 -7.10 18.99 10.81
C LEU A 45 -6.38 17.71 10.33
N PHE A 46 -7.10 16.82 9.63
CA PHE A 46 -6.53 15.63 9.02
C PHE A 46 -5.50 15.95 7.94
N THR A 47 -5.73 16.99 7.14
CA THR A 47 -4.74 17.48 6.17
C THR A 47 -3.46 17.94 6.86
N ARG A 48 -3.60 18.69 7.97
CA ARG A 48 -2.44 19.15 8.76
C ARG A 48 -1.64 17.99 9.37
N LEU A 49 -2.32 16.93 9.84
CA LEU A 49 -1.67 15.71 10.31
C LEU A 49 -0.80 15.07 9.21
N ARG A 50 -1.36 14.92 8.01
CA ARG A 50 -0.63 14.37 6.84
C ARG A 50 0.59 15.22 6.50
N ASP A 51 0.43 16.54 6.47
CA ASP A 51 1.54 17.46 6.20
C ASP A 51 2.62 17.39 7.29
N ALA A 52 2.23 17.23 8.56
CA ALA A 52 3.17 17.09 9.67
C ALA A 52 4.00 15.81 9.54
N ALA A 53 3.39 14.67 9.19
CA ALA A 53 4.13 13.43 8.93
C ALA A 53 5.10 13.55 7.75
N LEU A 54 4.67 14.19 6.64
CA LEU A 54 5.53 14.43 5.49
C LEU A 54 6.74 15.32 5.84
N ARG A 55 6.52 16.36 6.67
CA ARG A 55 7.60 17.22 7.18
C ARG A 55 8.57 16.45 8.08
N ALA A 56 8.05 15.62 8.99
CA ALA A 56 8.85 14.84 9.93
C ALA A 56 9.81 13.87 9.22
N HIS A 57 9.44 13.38 8.02
CA HIS A 57 10.25 12.45 7.22
C HIS A 57 10.87 13.07 5.97
N ALA A 58 10.88 14.40 5.85
CA ALA A 58 11.30 15.09 4.64
C ALA A 58 12.72 14.72 4.18
N ASP A 59 13.67 14.62 5.09
CA ASP A 59 15.07 14.28 4.77
C ASP A 59 15.23 12.84 4.25
N LEU A 60 14.55 11.89 4.89
CA LEU A 60 14.55 10.50 4.45
C LEU A 60 13.87 10.37 3.09
N ARG A 61 12.72 11.04 2.90
CA ARG A 61 12.01 11.08 1.62
C ARG A 61 12.83 11.74 0.52
N ALA A 62 13.56 12.80 0.81
CA ALA A 62 14.47 13.44 -0.15
C ALA A 62 15.63 12.49 -0.54
N SER A 63 16.19 11.77 0.45
CA SER A 63 17.22 10.76 0.21
C SER A 63 16.70 9.60 -0.64
N ILE A 64 15.44 9.21 -0.42
CA ILE A 64 14.72 8.26 -1.27
C ILE A 64 14.54 8.88 -2.67
N ALA A 65 13.97 10.06 -2.84
CA ALA A 65 13.76 10.67 -4.15
C ALA A 65 15.05 10.84 -4.96
N ALA A 66 16.17 11.14 -4.31
CA ALA A 66 17.49 11.25 -4.92
C ALA A 66 18.15 9.89 -5.27
N GLY A 67 17.51 8.77 -4.93
CA GLY A 67 18.03 7.41 -5.18
C GLY A 67 19.14 6.97 -4.22
N SER A 68 19.55 7.81 -3.27
CA SER A 68 20.61 7.52 -2.29
C SER A 68 20.19 6.54 -1.18
N MET A 69 18.88 6.39 -0.96
CA MET A 69 18.30 5.48 0.03
C MET A 69 17.46 4.41 -0.68
N ARG A 70 18.08 3.26 -0.98
CA ARG A 70 17.49 2.13 -1.72
C ARG A 70 18.00 0.79 -1.18
N GLY A 71 17.34 -0.29 -1.58
CA GLY A 71 17.81 -1.65 -1.36
C GLY A 71 18.06 -1.97 0.12
N ALA A 72 19.17 -2.67 0.37
CA ALA A 72 19.57 -3.10 1.72
C ALA A 72 19.74 -1.93 2.71
N VAL A 73 20.18 -0.76 2.26
CA VAL A 73 20.37 0.42 3.14
C VAL A 73 19.02 0.96 3.62
N LEU A 74 18.05 1.07 2.72
CA LEU A 74 16.70 1.50 3.08
C LEU A 74 16.00 0.44 3.96
N ARG A 75 16.17 -0.86 3.62
CA ARG A 75 15.64 -1.96 4.43
C ARG A 75 16.20 -1.91 5.86
N ALA A 76 17.52 -1.78 6.02
CA ALA A 76 18.15 -1.67 7.33
C ALA A 76 17.57 -0.50 8.14
N ARG A 77 17.35 0.65 7.52
CA ARG A 77 16.72 1.80 8.17
C ARG A 77 15.29 1.53 8.63
N PHE A 78 14.52 0.75 7.89
CA PHE A 78 13.18 0.33 8.31
C PHE A 78 13.23 -0.72 9.43
N ASP A 79 14.16 -1.68 9.35
CA ASP A 79 14.32 -2.75 10.33
C ASP A 79 14.81 -2.25 11.70
N GLU A 80 15.50 -1.11 11.74
CA GLU A 80 15.87 -0.40 12.98
C GLU A 80 14.65 0.03 13.82
N VAL A 81 13.49 0.22 13.19
CA VAL A 81 12.27 0.60 13.88
C VAL A 81 11.66 -0.64 14.57
N PRO A 82 11.27 -0.55 15.85
CA PRO A 82 10.60 -1.66 16.54
C PRO A 82 9.40 -2.16 15.76
N ALA A 83 9.21 -3.48 15.70
CA ALA A 83 8.16 -4.11 14.89
C ALA A 83 6.74 -3.53 15.15
N ALA A 84 6.45 -3.17 16.40
CA ALA A 84 5.16 -2.59 16.79
C ALA A 84 4.89 -1.19 16.19
N GLU A 85 5.92 -0.48 15.76
CA GLU A 85 5.84 0.88 15.20
C GLU A 85 6.25 0.93 13.72
N ARG A 86 6.88 -0.14 13.22
CA ARG A 86 7.52 -0.19 11.91
C ARG A 86 6.55 0.07 10.77
N ASP A 87 5.39 -0.57 10.80
CA ASP A 87 4.40 -0.42 9.72
C ASP A 87 3.98 1.04 9.55
N HIS A 88 3.56 1.67 10.65
CA HIS A 88 3.15 3.07 10.61
C HIS A 88 4.30 4.00 10.19
N PHE A 89 5.51 3.76 10.72
CA PHE A 89 6.69 4.52 10.33
C PHE A 89 6.96 4.41 8.83
N VAL A 90 6.97 3.20 8.28
CA VAL A 90 7.18 2.95 6.84
C VAL A 90 6.11 3.65 6.03
N GLU A 91 4.84 3.54 6.43
CA GLU A 91 3.75 4.18 5.72
C GLU A 91 3.81 5.71 5.79
N GLU A 92 4.27 6.31 6.88
CA GLU A 92 4.52 7.75 6.96
C GLU A 92 5.64 8.18 6.03
N VAL A 93 6.75 7.43 6.02
CA VAL A 93 7.88 7.66 5.10
C VAL A 93 7.44 7.55 3.65
N LEU A 94 6.57 6.58 3.33
CA LEU A 94 6.01 6.40 1.99
C LEU A 94 4.91 7.42 1.67
N GLY A 95 4.37 8.14 2.66
CA GLY A 95 3.31 9.14 2.49
C GLY A 95 1.91 8.54 2.33
N ILE A 96 1.72 7.33 2.86
CA ILE A 96 0.49 6.52 2.73
C ILE A 96 -0.09 6.06 4.09
N ALA A 97 0.41 6.59 5.21
CA ALA A 97 -0.05 6.20 6.57
C ALA A 97 -1.51 6.55 6.87
N TYR A 98 -2.10 7.46 6.11
CA TYR A 98 -3.41 8.02 6.44
C TYR A 98 -4.36 7.90 5.24
N PRO A 99 -5.11 6.79 5.13
CA PRO A 99 -6.16 6.62 4.13
C PRO A 99 -7.20 7.74 4.22
N PRO A 100 -7.95 8.02 3.15
CA PRO A 100 -9.07 8.98 3.17
C PRO A 100 -10.01 8.80 4.37
N LEU A 101 -10.57 9.90 4.87
CA LEU A 101 -11.53 9.85 6.00
C LEU A 101 -12.88 9.25 5.59
N ASP A 102 -13.26 9.42 4.33
CA ASP A 102 -14.53 8.95 3.77
C ASP A 102 -14.25 7.83 2.77
N GLU A 103 -13.99 6.63 3.29
CA GLU A 103 -13.71 5.47 2.46
C GLU A 103 -14.92 5.06 1.63
N ARG A 104 -14.73 4.99 0.31
CA ARG A 104 -15.81 4.66 -0.60
C ARG A 104 -16.10 3.17 -0.56
N ARG A 105 -17.38 2.82 -0.37
CA ARG A 105 -17.86 1.45 -0.59
C ARG A 105 -18.09 1.20 -2.08
N LEU A 106 -17.21 0.40 -2.69
CA LEU A 106 -17.22 0.13 -4.13
C LEU A 106 -18.11 -1.04 -4.57
N GLY A 107 -18.48 -1.93 -3.65
CA GLY A 107 -19.37 -3.06 -3.94
C GLY A 107 -19.44 -4.05 -2.78
N PRO A 108 -20.36 -5.01 -2.83
CA PRO A 108 -20.53 -6.01 -1.77
C PRO A 108 -19.41 -7.07 -1.77
N GLU A 109 -18.75 -7.31 -2.91
CA GLU A 109 -17.68 -8.29 -3.06
C GLU A 109 -16.28 -7.71 -2.79
N LEU A 110 -16.16 -6.39 -2.68
CA LEU A 110 -14.89 -5.75 -2.35
C LEU A 110 -14.72 -5.62 -0.84
N VAL A 111 -13.50 -5.92 -0.39
CA VAL A 111 -13.08 -5.77 1.00
C VAL A 111 -12.72 -4.30 1.23
N ALA A 112 -13.04 -3.76 2.41
CA ALA A 112 -12.60 -2.43 2.80
C ALA A 112 -11.07 -2.33 2.79
N TYR A 113 -10.53 -1.13 2.60
CA TYR A 113 -9.09 -0.97 2.47
C TYR A 113 -8.38 -1.43 3.76
N GLN A 114 -7.46 -2.39 3.59
CA GLN A 114 -6.61 -2.88 4.66
C GLN A 114 -5.18 -3.02 4.09
N PRO A 115 -4.21 -2.24 4.59
CA PRO A 115 -2.83 -2.35 4.13
C PRO A 115 -2.22 -3.68 4.59
N SER A 116 -1.43 -4.32 3.72
CA SER A 116 -0.61 -5.48 4.10
C SER A 116 0.54 -5.05 5.03
N GLY A 117 0.99 -5.96 5.89
CA GLY A 117 2.10 -5.70 6.81
C GLY A 117 3.45 -5.57 6.08
N TYR A 118 4.34 -4.73 6.57
CA TYR A 118 5.70 -4.55 6.03
C TYR A 118 6.47 -5.87 6.04
N ASP A 119 6.45 -6.61 7.17
CA ASP A 119 7.17 -7.87 7.30
C ASP A 119 6.61 -8.95 6.36
N GLU A 120 5.29 -8.97 6.11
CA GLU A 120 4.65 -9.87 5.14
C GLU A 120 5.13 -9.57 3.72
N ILE A 121 5.18 -8.29 3.34
CA ILE A 121 5.67 -7.86 2.02
C ILE A 121 7.16 -8.16 1.88
N VAL A 122 7.99 -7.86 2.88
CA VAL A 122 9.43 -8.12 2.81
C VAL A 122 9.72 -9.62 2.71
N GLN A 123 9.02 -10.44 3.49
CA GLN A 123 9.12 -11.89 3.39
C GLN A 123 8.75 -12.39 1.99
N ALA A 124 7.70 -11.83 1.39
CA ALA A 124 7.29 -12.14 0.01
C ALA A 124 8.38 -11.80 -1.03
N LEU A 125 9.03 -10.64 -0.89
CA LEU A 125 10.13 -10.24 -1.76
C LEU A 125 11.34 -11.17 -1.60
N ASP A 126 11.65 -11.58 -0.36
CA ASP A 126 12.78 -12.46 -0.06
C ASP A 126 12.57 -13.88 -0.63
N VAL A 127 11.40 -14.49 -0.45
CA VAL A 127 11.14 -15.87 -0.93
C VAL A 127 11.08 -15.97 -2.45
N THR A 128 10.70 -14.90 -3.13
CA THR A 128 10.70 -14.85 -4.61
C THR A 128 12.07 -14.56 -5.19
N ASN A 129 12.99 -14.03 -4.38
CA ASN A 129 14.29 -13.52 -4.80
C ASN A 129 14.16 -12.56 -6.00
N ILE A 130 13.10 -11.73 -6.01
CA ILE A 130 12.89 -10.74 -7.05
C ILE A 130 13.96 -9.65 -6.96
N ASP A 131 14.49 -9.25 -8.10
CA ASP A 131 15.58 -8.28 -8.22
C ASP A 131 15.26 -7.17 -9.23
N ALA A 132 16.25 -6.32 -9.51
CA ALA A 132 16.11 -5.20 -10.45
C ALA A 132 15.82 -5.59 -11.90
N GLY A 133 15.95 -6.88 -12.25
CA GLY A 133 15.56 -7.43 -13.54
C GLY A 133 14.14 -8.01 -13.56
N GLY A 134 13.48 -8.14 -12.40
CA GLY A 134 12.16 -8.73 -12.23
C GLY A 134 11.00 -7.74 -12.41
N ARG A 135 9.81 -8.30 -12.62
CA ARG A 135 8.53 -7.61 -12.75
C ARG A 135 7.58 -8.00 -11.61
N PHE A 136 7.16 -7.03 -10.84
CA PHE A 136 6.22 -7.19 -9.73
C PHE A 136 4.88 -6.57 -10.11
N LEU A 137 3.78 -7.29 -9.94
CA LEU A 137 2.42 -6.78 -10.12
C LEU A 137 1.65 -6.92 -8.81
N ASP A 138 0.96 -5.87 -8.38
CA ASP A 138 0.04 -5.89 -7.24
C ASP A 138 -1.41 -5.69 -7.71
N ILE A 139 -2.30 -6.62 -7.35
CA ILE A 139 -3.72 -6.58 -7.71
C ILE A 139 -4.55 -6.15 -6.51
N GLY A 140 -5.26 -5.03 -6.66
CA GLY A 140 -5.86 -4.29 -5.56
C GLY A 140 -4.79 -3.59 -4.74
N SER A 141 -3.92 -2.85 -5.43
CA SER A 141 -2.71 -2.27 -4.83
C SER A 141 -2.98 -1.23 -3.74
N GLY A 142 -4.22 -0.72 -3.65
CA GLY A 142 -4.61 0.32 -2.72
C GLY A 142 -3.72 1.56 -2.86
N MET A 143 -3.18 2.05 -1.74
CA MET A 143 -2.21 3.17 -1.75
C MET A 143 -0.78 2.76 -2.18
N GLY A 144 -0.58 1.51 -2.62
CA GLY A 144 0.63 1.08 -3.33
C GLY A 144 1.78 0.59 -2.46
N LYS A 145 1.56 0.28 -1.16
CA LYS A 145 2.63 -0.12 -0.23
C LYS A 145 3.52 -1.23 -0.78
N ALA A 146 2.94 -2.32 -1.27
CA ALA A 146 3.71 -3.45 -1.80
C ALA A 146 4.48 -3.09 -3.09
N VAL A 147 3.84 -2.36 -4.00
CA VAL A 147 4.46 -1.85 -5.24
C VAL A 147 5.67 -0.94 -4.94
N LEU A 148 5.48 0.02 -4.02
CA LEU A 148 6.53 0.96 -3.62
C LEU A 148 7.70 0.22 -2.95
N LEU A 149 7.41 -0.69 -2.02
CA LEU A 149 8.45 -1.47 -1.33
C LEU A 149 9.19 -2.42 -2.29
N ALA A 150 8.49 -3.08 -3.21
CA ALA A 150 9.14 -3.91 -4.23
C ALA A 150 10.17 -3.09 -5.03
N ALA A 151 9.76 -1.95 -5.59
CA ALA A 151 10.68 -1.09 -6.34
C ALA A 151 11.82 -0.53 -5.47
N LEU A 152 11.52 -0.08 -4.25
CA LEU A 152 12.49 0.55 -3.36
C LEU A 152 13.54 -0.42 -2.79
N LEU A 153 13.12 -1.65 -2.46
CA LEU A 153 13.95 -2.62 -1.77
C LEU A 153 14.65 -3.61 -2.70
N THR A 154 14.11 -3.85 -3.91
CA THR A 154 14.72 -4.80 -4.86
C THR A 154 15.14 -4.16 -6.18
N GLY A 155 14.62 -2.97 -6.50
CA GLY A 155 14.83 -2.30 -7.78
C GLY A 155 13.99 -2.86 -8.92
N ALA A 156 13.05 -3.79 -8.63
CA ALA A 156 12.17 -4.39 -9.62
C ALA A 156 11.35 -3.34 -10.37
N SER A 157 10.97 -3.66 -11.61
CA SER A 157 9.89 -2.92 -12.28
C SER A 157 8.57 -3.32 -11.62
N SER A 158 7.84 -2.38 -11.05
CA SER A 158 6.67 -2.68 -10.23
C SER A 158 5.42 -1.97 -10.76
N SER A 159 4.31 -2.67 -10.86
CA SER A 159 3.02 -2.06 -11.19
C SER A 159 1.92 -2.46 -10.21
N GLY A 160 0.91 -1.58 -10.09
CA GLY A 160 -0.26 -1.79 -9.26
C GLY A 160 -1.55 -1.53 -10.04
N LEU A 161 -2.53 -2.41 -9.91
CA LEU A 161 -3.88 -2.23 -10.43
C LEU A 161 -4.84 -1.97 -9.26
N GLU A 162 -5.51 -0.82 -9.27
CA GLU A 162 -6.44 -0.41 -8.21
C GLU A 162 -7.77 0.08 -8.80
N LEU A 163 -8.88 -0.31 -8.20
CA LEU A 163 -10.22 0.10 -8.64
C LEU A 163 -10.63 1.46 -8.04
N ASP A 164 -10.31 1.68 -6.76
CA ASP A 164 -10.61 2.91 -6.05
C ASP A 164 -9.80 4.08 -6.63
N ALA A 165 -10.52 5.10 -7.10
CA ALA A 165 -9.88 6.26 -7.70
C ALA A 165 -9.04 7.07 -6.70
N GLU A 166 -9.48 7.19 -5.45
CA GLU A 166 -8.77 7.99 -4.46
C GLU A 166 -7.49 7.29 -3.99
N LEU A 167 -7.56 5.98 -3.73
CA LEU A 167 -6.38 5.19 -3.37
C LEU A 167 -5.36 5.16 -4.53
N HIS A 168 -5.83 5.00 -5.77
CA HIS A 168 -5.00 5.05 -6.96
C HIS A 168 -4.24 6.37 -7.09
N GLU A 169 -4.94 7.51 -6.95
CA GLU A 169 -4.29 8.82 -7.07
C GLU A 169 -3.27 9.06 -5.94
N ILE A 170 -3.54 8.56 -4.72
CA ILE A 170 -2.55 8.60 -3.63
C ILE A 170 -1.30 7.80 -4.01
N ALA A 171 -1.47 6.54 -4.45
CA ALA A 171 -0.36 5.66 -4.81
C ALA A 171 0.53 6.29 -5.90
N LYS A 172 -0.11 6.80 -6.96
CA LYS A 172 0.55 7.48 -8.08
C LYS A 172 1.31 8.73 -7.62
N ALA A 173 0.66 9.61 -6.85
CA ALA A 173 1.29 10.83 -6.35
C ALA A 173 2.50 10.51 -5.45
N GLN A 174 2.42 9.46 -4.63
CA GLN A 174 3.56 9.05 -3.79
C GLN A 174 4.70 8.43 -4.60
N SER A 175 4.43 7.64 -5.65
CA SER A 175 5.52 7.16 -6.52
C SER A 175 6.25 8.31 -7.23
N GLU A 176 5.52 9.32 -7.67
CA GLU A 176 6.09 10.52 -8.31
C GLU A 176 6.94 11.31 -7.30
N ALA A 177 6.40 11.55 -6.10
CA ALA A 177 7.10 12.28 -5.03
C ALA A 177 8.37 11.56 -4.53
N LEU A 178 8.41 10.22 -4.60
CA LEU A 178 9.56 9.41 -4.22
C LEU A 178 10.54 9.14 -5.39
N GLY A 179 10.32 9.75 -6.55
CA GLY A 179 11.21 9.66 -7.72
C GLY A 179 11.31 8.24 -8.29
N LEU A 180 10.21 7.49 -8.32
CA LEU A 180 10.20 6.08 -8.75
C LEU A 180 9.82 5.92 -10.22
N GLU A 181 10.82 5.97 -11.11
CA GLU A 181 10.62 5.88 -12.56
C GLU A 181 10.16 4.50 -13.05
N ARG A 182 10.44 3.44 -12.28
CA ARG A 182 10.11 2.05 -12.62
C ARG A 182 8.82 1.56 -11.95
N VAL A 183 8.02 2.49 -11.42
CA VAL A 183 6.73 2.22 -10.79
C VAL A 183 5.62 2.75 -11.66
N GLN A 184 4.57 1.95 -11.87
CA GLN A 184 3.39 2.35 -12.63
C GLN A 184 2.11 1.93 -11.91
N PHE A 185 1.21 2.87 -11.67
CA PHE A 185 -0.13 2.57 -11.18
C PHE A 185 -1.14 2.72 -12.31
N ARG A 186 -2.08 1.77 -12.37
CA ARG A 186 -3.21 1.80 -13.30
C ARG A 186 -4.51 1.75 -12.50
N ARG A 187 -5.47 2.58 -12.89
CA ARG A 187 -6.82 2.53 -12.36
C ARG A 187 -7.67 1.58 -13.20
N GLY A 188 -8.32 0.62 -12.58
CA GLY A 188 -9.32 -0.20 -13.27
C GLY A 188 -9.68 -1.48 -12.53
N ASP A 189 -10.60 -2.23 -13.11
CA ASP A 189 -11.15 -3.44 -12.52
C ASP A 189 -10.34 -4.67 -12.96
N ALA A 190 -9.75 -5.38 -12.01
CA ALA A 190 -8.98 -6.60 -12.27
C ALA A 190 -9.77 -7.71 -13.00
N ARG A 191 -11.11 -7.67 -12.90
CA ARG A 191 -12.01 -8.60 -13.61
C ARG A 191 -12.09 -8.32 -15.10
N GLU A 192 -11.70 -7.13 -15.55
CA GLU A 192 -11.87 -6.65 -16.93
C GLU A 192 -10.52 -6.27 -17.55
N GLU A 193 -9.71 -5.48 -16.83
CA GLU A 193 -8.46 -4.87 -17.27
C GLU A 193 -7.38 -5.87 -17.67
N THR A 194 -6.64 -5.54 -18.74
CA THR A 194 -5.48 -6.34 -19.14
C THR A 194 -4.42 -6.29 -18.04
N LEU A 195 -4.06 -7.45 -17.50
CA LEU A 195 -3.03 -7.60 -16.48
C LEU A 195 -1.64 -7.56 -17.14
N ASP A 196 -0.70 -6.85 -16.51
CA ASP A 196 0.67 -6.75 -17.00
C ASP A 196 1.39 -8.10 -16.86
N GLU A 197 2.40 -8.32 -17.70
CA GLU A 197 3.31 -9.45 -17.52
C GLU A 197 4.14 -9.29 -16.24
N ALA A 198 4.15 -10.31 -15.39
CA ALA A 198 4.80 -10.28 -14.08
C ALA A 198 5.57 -11.58 -13.80
N ASP A 199 6.69 -11.44 -13.07
CA ASP A 199 7.43 -12.55 -12.48
C ASP A 199 6.83 -12.91 -11.10
N VAL A 200 6.33 -11.91 -10.38
CA VAL A 200 5.69 -12.02 -9.05
C VAL A 200 4.37 -11.24 -9.06
N ILE A 201 3.29 -11.84 -8.51
CA ILE A 201 1.98 -11.20 -8.44
C ILE A 201 1.49 -11.15 -6.99
N PHE A 202 1.47 -10.00 -6.36
CA PHE A 202 0.91 -9.83 -5.02
C PHE A 202 -0.61 -9.56 -5.07
N MET A 203 -1.39 -10.14 -4.14
CA MET A 203 -2.84 -9.91 -4.08
C MET A 203 -3.40 -10.21 -2.67
N TYR A 204 -3.51 -9.19 -1.83
CA TYR A 204 -3.98 -9.30 -0.44
C TYR A 204 -5.51 -9.47 -0.30
N LEU A 205 -6.10 -10.33 -1.13
CA LEU A 205 -7.55 -10.61 -1.22
C LEU A 205 -8.46 -9.37 -1.10
N PRO A 206 -8.27 -8.37 -1.98
CA PRO A 206 -9.08 -7.15 -1.99
C PRO A 206 -10.56 -7.39 -2.37
N PHE A 207 -10.88 -8.60 -2.82
CA PHE A 207 -12.23 -9.01 -3.20
C PHE A 207 -12.49 -10.49 -2.90
N THR A 208 -13.77 -10.83 -2.85
CA THR A 208 -14.31 -12.16 -2.53
C THR A 208 -15.30 -12.62 -3.60
N GLY A 209 -15.90 -13.81 -3.42
CA GLY A 209 -17.00 -14.26 -4.27
C GLY A 209 -16.63 -14.46 -5.74
N GLU A 210 -17.52 -14.03 -6.63
CA GLU A 210 -17.36 -14.15 -8.08
C GLU A 210 -16.24 -13.25 -8.60
N ALA A 211 -16.01 -12.10 -7.96
CA ALA A 211 -14.89 -11.23 -8.30
C ALA A 211 -13.54 -11.95 -8.12
N LEU A 212 -13.34 -12.60 -6.97
CA LEU A 212 -12.14 -13.41 -6.72
C LEU A 212 -12.03 -14.58 -7.70
N ALA A 213 -13.11 -15.33 -7.91
CA ALA A 213 -13.13 -16.45 -8.85
C ALA A 213 -12.75 -16.03 -10.28
N THR A 214 -13.26 -14.88 -10.73
CA THR A 214 -12.98 -14.30 -12.05
C THR A 214 -11.50 -13.94 -12.19
N VAL A 215 -10.94 -13.21 -11.22
CA VAL A 215 -9.53 -12.79 -11.26
C VAL A 215 -8.60 -14.00 -11.17
N MET A 216 -8.87 -14.95 -10.28
CA MET A 216 -8.07 -16.17 -10.17
C MET A 216 -8.10 -16.99 -11.45
N THR A 217 -9.27 -17.15 -12.09
CA THR A 217 -9.38 -17.81 -13.40
C THR A 217 -8.51 -17.11 -14.44
N ARG A 218 -8.53 -15.78 -14.49
CA ARG A 218 -7.69 -14.99 -15.41
C ARG A 218 -6.21 -15.21 -15.14
N LEU A 219 -5.78 -15.23 -13.88
CA LEU A 219 -4.37 -15.43 -13.49
C LEU A 219 -3.85 -16.84 -13.81
N LEU A 220 -4.68 -17.86 -13.62
CA LEU A 220 -4.30 -19.26 -13.81
C LEU A 220 -4.34 -19.70 -15.28
N THR A 221 -5.26 -19.16 -16.07
CA THR A 221 -5.46 -19.57 -17.47
C THR A 221 -4.70 -18.71 -18.48
N ASN A 222 -4.36 -17.47 -18.14
CA ASN A 222 -3.67 -16.57 -19.05
C ASN A 222 -2.15 -16.68 -18.88
N ALA A 223 -1.55 -17.59 -19.66
CA ALA A 223 -0.10 -17.77 -19.71
C ALA A 223 0.68 -16.50 -20.09
N ARG A 224 0.01 -15.48 -20.65
CA ARG A 224 0.63 -14.17 -20.97
C ARG A 224 0.80 -13.28 -19.75
N VAL A 225 0.21 -13.61 -18.60
CA VAL A 225 0.45 -12.85 -17.37
C VAL A 225 1.80 -13.25 -16.77
N TRP A 226 2.20 -14.51 -16.92
CA TRP A 226 3.43 -15.03 -16.34
C TRP A 226 4.59 -15.00 -17.33
N THR A 227 5.75 -14.55 -16.87
CA THR A 227 6.97 -14.67 -17.66
C THR A 227 7.47 -16.11 -17.69
N ALA A 228 8.34 -16.43 -18.65
CA ALA A 228 9.01 -17.73 -18.74
C ALA A 228 10.22 -17.89 -17.79
N ARG A 229 10.43 -16.97 -16.83
CA ARG A 229 11.59 -17.04 -15.92
C ARG A 229 11.38 -18.08 -14.80
N PRO A 230 12.47 -18.70 -14.32
CA PRO A 230 12.43 -19.68 -13.23
C PRO A 230 12.32 -19.07 -11.82
N ALA A 231 12.05 -17.76 -11.68
CA ALA A 231 11.86 -17.13 -10.38
C ALA A 231 10.58 -17.66 -9.70
N GLY A 232 10.61 -17.75 -8.36
CA GLY A 232 9.45 -18.20 -7.59
C GLY A 232 8.24 -17.32 -7.87
N ARG A 233 7.13 -17.93 -8.28
CA ARG A 233 5.83 -17.25 -8.40
C ARG A 233 5.26 -17.11 -7.00
N PHE A 234 4.74 -15.95 -6.66
CA PHE A 234 4.14 -15.76 -5.35
C PHE A 234 2.90 -14.90 -5.46
N LEU A 235 1.86 -15.30 -4.73
CA LEU A 235 0.54 -14.70 -4.59
C LEU A 235 0.19 -14.67 -3.10
N CYS A 236 0.43 -13.56 -2.40
CA CYS A 236 0.06 -13.43 -0.99
C CYS A 236 -1.38 -12.95 -0.86
N GLY A 237 -2.28 -13.87 -0.54
CA GLY A 237 -3.58 -13.57 0.03
C GLY A 237 -3.71 -14.21 1.40
N GLY A 238 -4.71 -13.80 2.19
CA GLY A 238 -5.16 -14.50 3.39
C GLY A 238 -5.63 -15.94 3.11
N ALA A 239 -6.62 -16.45 3.84
CA ALA A 239 -7.09 -17.83 3.66
C ALA A 239 -7.77 -18.07 2.30
N LEU A 240 -6.98 -18.36 1.26
CA LEU A 240 -7.45 -18.89 -0.02
C LEU A 240 -7.85 -20.36 0.15
N ASP A 241 -8.99 -20.72 -0.44
CA ASP A 241 -9.41 -22.12 -0.51
C ASP A 241 -8.59 -22.84 -1.58
N LEU A 242 -7.45 -23.42 -1.17
CA LEU A 242 -6.53 -24.14 -2.07
C LEU A 242 -7.18 -25.36 -2.74
N VAL A 243 -8.30 -25.89 -2.20
CA VAL A 243 -9.07 -26.95 -2.87
C VAL A 243 -9.67 -26.45 -4.19
N ARG A 244 -10.00 -25.15 -4.27
CA ARG A 244 -10.52 -24.51 -5.49
C ARG A 244 -9.44 -24.15 -6.50
N TYR A 245 -8.18 -24.09 -6.08
CA TYR A 245 -7.04 -23.67 -6.90
C TYR A 245 -5.88 -24.66 -6.79
N PRO A 246 -6.09 -25.92 -7.22
CA PRO A 246 -5.09 -26.99 -7.08
C PRO A 246 -3.79 -26.73 -7.88
N GLU A 247 -3.81 -25.77 -8.80
CA GLU A 247 -2.65 -25.34 -9.57
C GLU A 247 -1.68 -24.46 -8.77
N LEU A 248 -2.08 -23.97 -7.59
CA LEU A 248 -1.23 -23.21 -6.68
C LEU A 248 -0.49 -24.16 -5.74
N GLU A 249 0.83 -24.18 -5.83
CA GLU A 249 1.69 -24.87 -4.87
C GLU A 249 2.02 -23.93 -3.70
N VAL A 250 1.92 -24.44 -2.47
CA VAL A 250 2.40 -23.73 -1.27
C VAL A 250 3.88 -24.03 -1.12
N ALA A 251 4.71 -22.99 -1.21
CA ALA A 251 6.15 -23.07 -0.94
C ALA A 251 6.45 -23.14 0.56
#